data_AF-A0A1S3FF37-F1
#
_entry.id   AF-A0A1S3FF37-F1
#
_cell.length_a   1.000
_cell.length_b   1.000
_cell.length_c   1.000
_cell.angle_alpha   90.00
_cell.angle_beta   90.00
_cell.angle_gamma   90.00
#
_symmetry.space_group_name_H-M   'P 1'
#
loop_
_entity.id
_entity.type
_entity.pdbx_description
1 polymer ?
#
loop_
_entity_poly.entity_id
_entity_poly.type
_entity_poly.pdbx_seq_one_letter_code
_entity_poly.pdbx_strand_id
1 'polypeptide(L)'
;MLCRELFLTLLILRIKNNAAATIKWSKFNESLGWVELNPRPSPRITLHDYALEFWPVELKDQGRYLFQMGNSTQEWELKVTKRNKHSCFSEKQVTSKSVTVKKSFQINCSKNYYEKWINRTSLYKNCEKIEESSKKLLMVKNAKFEDQGYYSCVFSLLHNGKLYNLTSTFNITVLGDHTKRIPVYLGPKFNRVEVELGESIELNCSALANQNDAVYWNFQKENETHVNVHEKEGKEIWISEGKEYVSKILKIEKVNEKNIGFLYNCTVGDTVSMDTQSFILVRKGTTDIPNHVFTRGMIISILISVAVVCLVILCVIFRVDLVLFYRHLVGRNETLTDGKTYDAFVSYLKECHSESGAEYTFAVETLPKVLEKHFGYKLCIFERDVVPGGAVVDEIHSLIEKSRRIIIVLSKSYMSNEVIYELKSGLHKALVERKVKIILIQFSPVSDFVFLPQSLKLLKSHRVLKWKADEPLSYNSRFWKNLVYLMPAKVTKPGQEESEDLPVLSVP
;
A
#
# COMPACT_ATOMS: atom_id res chain seq x y z
N MET A 1 -75.13 -49.31 -31.16
CA MET A 1 -75.11 -50.22 -30.00
C MET A 1 -74.46 -49.46 -28.84
N LEU A 2 -75.26 -48.90 -27.93
CA LEU A 2 -74.83 -47.90 -26.96
C LEU A 2 -74.07 -48.53 -25.78
N CYS A 3 -72.74 -48.40 -25.77
CA CYS A 3 -71.93 -48.66 -24.58
C CYS A 3 -71.94 -47.39 -23.69
N ARG A 4 -72.67 -47.45 -22.57
CA ARG A 4 -72.65 -46.43 -21.51
C ARG A 4 -71.39 -46.62 -20.68
N GLU A 5 -70.38 -45.77 -20.84
CA GLU A 5 -69.21 -45.76 -19.93
C GLU A 5 -69.10 -44.44 -19.18
N LEU A 6 -69.31 -44.51 -17.86
CA LEU A 6 -69.05 -43.46 -16.87
C LEU A 6 -67.61 -43.63 -16.36
N PHE A 7 -66.74 -42.64 -16.58
CA PHE A 7 -65.38 -42.63 -16.02
C PHE A 7 -65.29 -41.65 -14.87
N LEU A 8 -65.23 -42.22 -13.68
CA LEU A 8 -64.49 -41.87 -12.47
C LEU A 8 -65.10 -42.80 -11.44
N THR A 9 -64.43 -43.88 -11.08
CA THR A 9 -65.19 -45.03 -10.60
C THR A 9 -64.51 -45.81 -9.50
N LEU A 10 -63.59 -45.23 -8.72
CA LEU A 10 -63.06 -45.88 -7.53
C LEU A 10 -62.28 -44.92 -6.64
N LEU A 11 -62.86 -44.60 -5.48
CA LEU A 11 -62.21 -43.93 -4.37
C LEU A 11 -62.09 -44.96 -3.24
N ILE A 12 -60.94 -45.02 -2.59
CA ILE A 12 -60.73 -45.91 -1.45
C ILE A 12 -60.12 -45.11 -0.32
N LEU A 13 -60.80 -45.15 0.81
CA LEU A 13 -60.36 -44.57 2.06
C LEU A 13 -59.81 -45.73 2.91
N ARG A 14 -58.51 -45.69 3.28
CA ARG A 14 -57.82 -46.82 3.94
C ARG A 14 -57.09 -46.39 5.21
N ILE A 15 -57.13 -47.25 6.23
CA ILE A 15 -56.37 -47.12 7.48
C ILE A 15 -55.52 -48.40 7.69
N LYS A 16 -54.35 -48.27 8.34
CA LYS A 16 -53.44 -49.38 8.68
C LYS A 16 -53.54 -49.71 10.19
N ASN A 17 -53.45 -51.01 10.53
CA ASN A 17 -53.38 -51.66 11.87
C ASN A 17 -54.70 -51.80 12.67
N ASN A 18 -54.84 -52.71 13.66
CA ASN A 18 -54.35 -54.10 13.88
C ASN A 18 -55.21 -54.79 14.98
N ALA A 19 -56.51 -54.51 15.03
CA ALA A 19 -57.39 -55.07 16.07
C ALA A 19 -58.76 -55.42 15.48
N ALA A 20 -59.35 -56.50 16.00
CA ALA A 20 -60.73 -56.90 15.75
C ALA A 20 -61.68 -55.89 16.42
N ALA A 21 -61.80 -54.71 15.83
CA ALA A 21 -62.72 -53.66 16.25
C ALA A 21 -63.85 -53.55 15.23
N THR A 22 -65.07 -53.30 15.69
CA THR A 22 -66.23 -53.08 14.82
C THR A 22 -66.01 -51.82 13.99
N ILE A 23 -65.99 -51.98 12.67
CA ILE A 23 -65.78 -50.89 11.72
C ILE A 23 -67.13 -50.30 11.34
N LYS A 24 -67.25 -48.98 11.38
CA LYS A 24 -68.43 -48.24 10.94
C LYS A 24 -68.07 -47.17 9.94
N TRP A 25 -68.86 -47.10 8.87
CA TRP A 25 -68.80 -46.03 7.89
C TRP A 25 -70.12 -45.28 7.89
N SER A 26 -70.06 -43.96 8.00
CA SER A 26 -71.24 -43.09 7.98
C SER A 26 -71.09 -42.00 6.93
N LYS A 27 -72.18 -41.63 6.27
CA LYS A 27 -72.25 -40.49 5.35
C LYS A 27 -73.04 -39.35 6.00
N PHE A 28 -72.53 -38.14 5.92
CA PHE A 28 -73.22 -36.95 6.40
C PHE A 28 -74.38 -36.60 5.47
N ASN A 29 -75.57 -36.41 6.06
CA ASN A 29 -76.77 -35.91 5.41
C ASN A 29 -77.22 -34.63 6.13
N GLU A 30 -77.52 -33.58 5.38
CA GLU A 30 -77.89 -32.27 5.95
C GLU A 30 -79.14 -32.31 6.83
N SER A 31 -80.10 -33.20 6.53
CA SER A 31 -81.36 -33.32 7.26
C SER A 31 -81.35 -34.34 8.41
N LEU A 32 -80.51 -35.38 8.31
CA LEU A 32 -80.51 -36.53 9.24
C LEU A 32 -79.20 -36.68 10.02
N GLY A 33 -78.22 -35.79 9.82
CA GLY A 33 -76.90 -35.91 10.42
C GLY A 33 -76.10 -37.08 9.84
N TRP A 34 -75.32 -37.77 10.68
CA TRP A 34 -74.52 -38.92 10.25
C TRP A 34 -75.37 -40.18 10.08
N VAL A 35 -75.48 -40.67 8.85
CA VAL A 35 -76.24 -41.89 8.52
C VAL A 35 -75.26 -43.03 8.25
N GLU A 36 -75.39 -44.13 9.00
CA GLU A 36 -74.56 -45.33 8.80
C GLU A 36 -74.83 -45.97 7.43
N LEU A 37 -73.75 -46.32 6.71
CA LEU A 37 -73.84 -46.99 5.42
C LEU A 37 -74.22 -48.46 5.65
N ASN A 38 -75.46 -48.80 5.30
CA ASN A 38 -75.96 -50.17 5.46
C ASN A 38 -75.11 -51.19 4.66
N PRO A 39 -74.71 -52.32 5.28
CA PRO A 39 -73.95 -53.40 4.62
C PRO A 39 -74.80 -54.26 3.67
N ARG A 40 -76.00 -53.81 3.28
CA ARG A 40 -76.82 -54.54 2.30
C ARG A 40 -76.03 -54.63 0.99
N PRO A 41 -76.07 -55.76 0.26
CA PRO A 41 -75.27 -55.97 -0.94
C PRO A 41 -75.75 -55.05 -2.06
N SER A 42 -75.27 -53.80 -2.05
CA SER A 42 -75.32 -52.92 -3.19
C SER A 42 -74.13 -53.31 -4.07
N PRO A 43 -74.34 -53.76 -5.32
CA PRO A 43 -73.24 -54.13 -6.21
C PRO A 43 -72.32 -52.96 -6.57
N ARG A 44 -72.63 -51.74 -6.11
CA ARG A 44 -71.93 -50.49 -6.42
C ARG A 44 -71.13 -49.91 -5.25
N ILE A 45 -71.52 -50.12 -3.99
CA ILE A 45 -70.75 -49.64 -2.84
C ILE A 45 -70.43 -50.85 -1.99
N THR A 46 -69.14 -51.18 -1.90
CA THR A 46 -68.65 -52.36 -1.18
C THR A 46 -67.81 -51.90 0.00
N LEU A 47 -68.10 -52.48 1.16
CA LEU A 47 -67.35 -52.32 2.39
C LEU A 47 -66.46 -53.54 2.53
N HIS A 48 -65.15 -53.39 2.32
CA HIS A 48 -64.18 -54.49 2.41
C HIS A 48 -63.11 -54.14 3.44
N ASP A 49 -63.09 -54.86 4.56
CA ASP A 49 -62.18 -54.64 5.70
C ASP A 49 -62.14 -53.16 6.13
N TYR A 50 -61.07 -52.45 5.74
CA TYR A 50 -60.77 -51.06 6.08
C TYR A 50 -61.00 -50.08 4.92
N ALA A 51 -61.61 -50.54 3.83
CA ALA A 51 -61.81 -49.80 2.59
C ALA A 51 -63.29 -49.63 2.25
N LEU A 52 -63.69 -48.38 2.00
CA LEU A 52 -64.95 -48.07 1.33
C LEU A 52 -64.69 -47.94 -0.17
N GLU A 53 -65.22 -48.87 -0.96
CA GLU A 53 -65.05 -48.95 -2.41
C GLU A 53 -66.34 -48.54 -3.16
N PHE A 54 -66.17 -47.90 -4.31
CA PHE A 54 -67.29 -47.47 -5.17
C PHE A 54 -67.10 -48.02 -6.58
N TRP A 55 -68.03 -48.80 -7.12
CA TRP A 55 -67.97 -49.47 -8.42
C TRP A 55 -69.18 -49.14 -9.33
N PRO A 56 -69.39 -47.91 -9.84
CA PRO A 56 -68.54 -46.73 -9.77
C PRO A 56 -69.01 -45.67 -8.74
N VAL A 57 -68.20 -44.62 -8.53
CA VAL A 57 -68.62 -43.40 -7.86
C VAL A 57 -69.49 -42.53 -8.79
N GLU A 58 -70.55 -41.96 -8.24
CA GLU A 58 -71.52 -41.10 -8.92
C GLU A 58 -71.59 -39.72 -8.27
N LEU A 59 -72.15 -38.72 -8.97
CA LEU A 59 -72.28 -37.35 -8.44
C LEU A 59 -73.07 -37.29 -7.12
N LYS A 60 -74.04 -38.19 -6.92
CA LYS A 60 -74.83 -38.32 -5.69
C LYS A 60 -74.01 -38.78 -4.47
N ASP A 61 -72.83 -39.35 -4.70
CA ASP A 61 -71.96 -39.82 -3.64
C ASP A 61 -71.08 -38.70 -3.07
N GLN A 62 -71.08 -37.50 -3.67
CA GLN A 62 -70.43 -36.33 -3.08
C GLN A 62 -70.95 -36.07 -1.67
N GLY A 63 -70.04 -35.71 -0.75
CA GLY A 63 -70.37 -35.43 0.63
C GLY A 63 -69.27 -35.83 1.61
N ARG A 64 -69.56 -35.72 2.90
CA ARG A 64 -68.63 -36.05 3.98
C ARG A 64 -68.85 -37.48 4.46
N TYR A 65 -67.77 -38.22 4.64
CA TYR A 65 -67.75 -39.62 5.08
C TYR A 65 -66.94 -39.71 6.37
N LEU A 66 -67.47 -40.46 7.33
CA LEU A 66 -66.83 -40.72 8.61
C LEU A 66 -66.54 -42.20 8.73
N PHE A 67 -65.28 -42.51 9.00
CA PHE A 67 -64.83 -43.83 9.42
C PHE A 67 -64.68 -43.85 10.93
N GLN A 68 -65.14 -44.92 11.58
CA GLN A 68 -64.94 -45.16 12.99
C GLN A 68 -64.46 -46.59 13.21
N MET A 69 -63.38 -46.74 13.98
CA MET A 69 -62.82 -48.03 14.40
C MET A 69 -62.35 -47.91 15.85
N GLY A 70 -63.10 -48.50 16.79
CA GLY A 70 -62.85 -48.32 18.21
C GLY A 70 -62.93 -46.84 18.61
N ASN A 71 -61.84 -46.31 19.17
CA ASN A 71 -61.71 -44.88 19.55
C ASN A 71 -61.17 -43.98 18.43
N SER A 72 -60.77 -44.55 17.28
CA SER A 72 -60.23 -43.76 16.16
C SER A 72 -61.34 -43.37 15.19
N THR A 73 -61.45 -42.07 14.93
CA THR A 73 -62.39 -41.51 13.95
C THR A 73 -61.61 -40.76 12.87
N GLN A 74 -62.04 -40.90 11.61
CA GLN A 74 -61.43 -40.18 10.50
C GLN A 74 -62.52 -39.68 9.53
N GLU A 75 -62.54 -38.38 9.28
CA GLU A 75 -63.48 -37.74 8.37
C GLU A 75 -62.82 -37.46 7.02
N TRP A 76 -63.58 -37.65 5.95
CA TRP A 76 -63.17 -37.44 4.57
C TRP A 76 -64.24 -36.64 3.82
N GLU A 77 -63.83 -35.60 3.10
CA GLU A 77 -64.71 -34.87 2.18
C GLU A 77 -64.50 -35.42 0.76
N LEU A 78 -65.51 -36.12 0.23
CA LEU A 78 -65.48 -36.64 -1.14
C LEU A 78 -66.07 -35.62 -2.10
N LYS A 79 -65.23 -35.08 -2.99
CA LYS A 79 -65.64 -34.21 -4.10
C LYS A 79 -65.67 -35.01 -5.40
N VAL A 80 -66.83 -35.12 -6.02
CA VAL A 80 -67.01 -35.87 -7.28
C VAL A 80 -67.17 -34.88 -8.42
N THR A 81 -66.28 -34.93 -9.42
CA THR A 81 -66.35 -34.05 -10.58
C THR A 81 -67.09 -34.71 -11.73
N LYS A 82 -67.90 -33.92 -12.45
CA LYS A 82 -68.58 -34.39 -13.66
C LYS A 82 -67.54 -34.70 -14.75
N ARG A 83 -67.64 -35.88 -15.34
CA ARG A 83 -66.78 -36.29 -16.46
C ARG A 83 -67.04 -35.42 -17.70
N ASN A 84 -65.98 -34.96 -18.34
CA ASN A 84 -66.06 -34.42 -19.69
C ASN A 84 -66.32 -35.57 -20.69
N LYS A 85 -67.45 -35.51 -21.42
CA LYS A 85 -67.79 -36.53 -22.43
C LYS A 85 -67.02 -36.37 -23.74
N HIS A 86 -66.45 -35.19 -23.99
CA HIS A 86 -65.74 -34.87 -25.23
C HIS A 86 -64.21 -35.04 -25.12
N SER A 87 -63.71 -35.42 -23.94
CA SER A 87 -62.27 -35.65 -23.71
C SER A 87 -62.05 -36.99 -23.00
N CYS A 88 -60.88 -37.59 -23.24
CA CYS A 88 -60.46 -38.82 -22.59
C CYS A 88 -60.03 -38.61 -21.11
N PHE A 89 -59.86 -37.35 -20.68
CA PHE A 89 -59.52 -36.98 -19.30
C PHE A 89 -60.32 -35.77 -18.81
N SER A 90 -60.25 -35.53 -17.50
CA SER A 90 -60.83 -34.36 -16.84
C SER A 90 -59.72 -33.41 -16.40
N GLU A 91 -59.78 -32.15 -16.81
CA GLU A 91 -58.76 -31.12 -16.50
C GLU A 91 -58.54 -30.95 -14.99
N LYS A 92 -59.59 -31.12 -14.19
CA LYS A 92 -59.53 -31.02 -12.72
C LYS A 92 -58.78 -32.18 -12.05
N GLN A 93 -58.41 -33.22 -12.80
CA GLN A 93 -57.73 -34.42 -12.29
C GLN A 93 -56.44 -34.71 -13.06
N VAL A 94 -55.66 -33.66 -13.30
CA VAL A 94 -54.38 -33.73 -14.00
C VAL A 94 -53.24 -33.44 -13.02
N THR A 95 -52.19 -34.25 -13.07
CA THR A 95 -50.96 -34.02 -12.30
C THR A 95 -49.88 -33.45 -13.22
N SER A 96 -49.49 -32.19 -13.00
CA SER A 96 -48.44 -31.55 -13.80
C SER A 96 -47.04 -32.00 -13.39
N LYS A 97 -46.15 -32.21 -14.37
CA LYS A 97 -44.72 -32.47 -14.19
C LYS A 97 -43.93 -31.66 -15.22
N SER A 98 -42.91 -30.94 -14.78
CA SER A 98 -41.97 -30.24 -15.64
C SER A 98 -40.69 -31.05 -15.84
N VAL A 99 -40.18 -31.07 -17.07
CA VAL A 99 -38.95 -31.79 -17.44
C VAL A 99 -38.09 -30.89 -18.32
N THR A 100 -36.78 -30.85 -18.07
CA THR A 100 -35.82 -30.14 -18.93
C THR A 100 -35.51 -30.92 -20.21
N VAL A 101 -35.38 -30.23 -21.35
CA VAL A 101 -34.99 -30.86 -22.63
C VAL A 101 -33.71 -31.68 -22.46
N LYS A 102 -33.60 -32.81 -23.19
CA LYS A 102 -32.53 -33.82 -23.12
C LYS A 102 -32.46 -34.64 -21.84
N LYS A 103 -33.13 -34.25 -20.75
CA LYS A 103 -33.21 -35.10 -19.55
C LYS A 103 -34.23 -36.22 -19.73
N SER A 104 -33.95 -37.38 -19.15
CA SER A 104 -34.86 -38.52 -19.15
C SER A 104 -36.06 -38.27 -18.25
N PHE A 105 -37.27 -38.53 -18.75
CA PHE A 105 -38.48 -38.60 -17.95
C PHE A 105 -39.15 -39.96 -18.08
N GLN A 106 -39.94 -40.30 -17.06
CA GLN A 106 -40.68 -41.55 -17.01
C GLN A 106 -42.17 -41.34 -16.71
N ILE A 107 -43.00 -42.07 -17.44
CA ILE A 107 -44.44 -42.20 -17.19
C ILE A 107 -44.69 -43.64 -16.78
N ASN A 108 -44.96 -43.83 -15.49
CA ASN A 108 -45.24 -45.13 -14.92
C ASN A 108 -46.76 -45.30 -14.74
N CYS A 109 -47.36 -46.14 -15.58
CA CYS A 109 -48.74 -46.55 -15.44
C CYS A 109 -48.80 -47.82 -14.56
N SER A 110 -48.84 -47.61 -13.23
CA SER A 110 -49.04 -48.70 -12.26
C SER A 110 -49.98 -48.29 -11.13
N LYS A 111 -50.91 -49.18 -10.77
CA LYS A 111 -51.83 -49.00 -9.63
C LYS A 111 -51.88 -50.28 -8.79
N ASN A 112 -51.03 -50.35 -7.77
CA ASN A 112 -50.84 -51.56 -6.96
C ASN A 112 -52.14 -52.09 -6.33
N TYR A 113 -53.05 -51.20 -5.90
CA TYR A 113 -54.30 -51.64 -5.28
C TYR A 113 -55.21 -52.38 -6.28
N TYR A 114 -55.31 -51.88 -7.52
CA TYR A 114 -56.23 -52.42 -8.51
C TYR A 114 -55.64 -53.53 -9.37
N GLU A 115 -54.36 -53.87 -9.17
CA GLU A 115 -53.59 -54.78 -10.01
C GLU A 115 -54.29 -56.12 -10.27
N LYS A 116 -55.01 -56.65 -9.27
CA LYS A 116 -55.79 -57.88 -9.37
C LYS A 116 -56.91 -57.82 -10.43
N TRP A 117 -57.53 -56.66 -10.60
CA TRP A 117 -58.68 -56.49 -11.52
C TRP A 117 -58.29 -55.90 -12.87
N ILE A 118 -57.04 -55.43 -13.04
CA ILE A 118 -56.56 -54.86 -14.30
C ILE A 118 -56.45 -55.96 -15.35
N ASN A 119 -57.22 -55.82 -16.42
CA ASN A 119 -57.17 -56.68 -17.61
C ASN A 119 -56.28 -56.06 -18.70
N ARG A 120 -56.34 -54.74 -18.89
CA ARG A 120 -55.56 -54.01 -19.90
C ARG A 120 -55.17 -52.62 -19.40
N THR A 121 -54.01 -52.15 -19.83
CA THR A 121 -53.49 -50.80 -19.57
C THR A 121 -53.12 -50.15 -20.88
N SER A 122 -53.77 -49.04 -21.22
CA SER A 122 -53.48 -48.24 -22.41
C SER A 122 -52.90 -46.89 -22.04
N LEU A 123 -51.88 -46.43 -22.77
CA LEU A 123 -51.32 -45.09 -22.65
C LEU A 123 -51.76 -44.24 -23.83
N TYR A 124 -52.29 -43.05 -23.51
CA TYR A 124 -52.70 -42.05 -24.49
C TYR A 124 -51.85 -40.80 -24.36
N LYS A 125 -51.54 -40.12 -25.47
CA LYS A 125 -51.04 -38.75 -25.50
C LYS A 125 -52.05 -37.88 -26.21
N ASN A 126 -52.52 -36.81 -25.56
CA ASN A 126 -53.54 -35.90 -26.08
C ASN A 126 -54.79 -36.65 -26.61
N CYS A 127 -55.20 -37.72 -25.92
CA CYS A 127 -56.29 -38.63 -26.29
C CYS A 127 -56.08 -39.53 -27.52
N GLU A 128 -54.86 -39.61 -28.05
CA GLU A 128 -54.47 -40.59 -29.06
C GLU A 128 -53.74 -41.76 -28.40
N LYS A 129 -54.13 -43.00 -28.72
CA LYS A 129 -53.55 -44.21 -28.12
C LYS A 129 -52.14 -44.43 -28.67
N ILE A 130 -51.14 -44.52 -27.79
CA ILE A 130 -49.75 -44.77 -28.17
C ILE A 130 -49.38 -46.24 -27.98
N GLU A 131 -49.74 -46.82 -26.84
CA GLU A 131 -49.26 -48.14 -26.43
C GLU A 131 -50.29 -48.85 -25.55
N GLU A 132 -50.30 -50.18 -25.60
CA GLU A 132 -51.17 -51.04 -24.78
C GLU A 132 -50.40 -52.25 -24.25
N SER A 133 -50.63 -52.57 -22.99
CA SER A 133 -50.03 -53.70 -22.28
C SER A 133 -51.09 -54.40 -21.42
N SER A 134 -50.85 -55.68 -21.09
CA SER A 134 -51.77 -56.49 -20.29
C SER A 134 -51.78 -56.13 -18.80
N LYS A 135 -50.70 -55.55 -18.25
CA LYS A 135 -50.61 -55.24 -16.81
C LYS A 135 -49.97 -53.89 -16.51
N LYS A 136 -48.66 -53.78 -16.68
CA LYS A 136 -47.88 -52.59 -16.34
C LYS A 136 -47.28 -51.99 -17.60
N LEU A 137 -47.24 -50.65 -17.64
CA LEU A 137 -46.63 -49.92 -18.74
C LEU A 137 -45.74 -48.81 -18.16
N LEU A 138 -44.48 -48.77 -18.63
CA LEU A 138 -43.48 -47.80 -18.22
C LEU A 138 -42.83 -47.22 -19.47
N MET A 139 -43.11 -45.95 -19.74
CA MET A 139 -42.44 -45.21 -20.81
C MET A 139 -41.27 -44.43 -20.22
N VAL A 140 -40.06 -44.64 -20.75
CA VAL A 140 -38.86 -43.86 -20.41
C VAL A 140 -38.32 -43.24 -21.69
N LYS A 141 -38.22 -41.91 -21.75
CA LYS A 141 -37.74 -41.18 -22.93
C LYS A 141 -36.96 -39.94 -22.51
N ASN A 142 -35.98 -39.53 -23.31
CA ASN A 142 -35.34 -38.22 -23.18
C ASN A 142 -36.26 -37.13 -23.73
N ALA A 143 -36.50 -36.08 -22.94
CA ALA A 143 -37.46 -35.03 -23.26
C ALA A 143 -37.06 -34.24 -24.50
N LYS A 144 -37.99 -34.15 -25.45
CA LYS A 144 -37.97 -33.23 -26.59
C LYS A 144 -39.17 -32.29 -26.51
N PHE A 145 -39.10 -31.12 -27.15
CA PHE A 145 -40.22 -30.17 -27.14
C PHE A 145 -41.52 -30.77 -27.72
N GLU A 146 -41.42 -31.68 -28.69
CA GLU A 146 -42.56 -32.45 -29.24
C GLU A 146 -43.25 -33.36 -28.21
N ASP A 147 -42.59 -33.69 -27.10
CA ASP A 147 -43.11 -34.56 -26.05
C ASP A 147 -44.01 -33.82 -25.06
N GLN A 148 -44.12 -32.50 -25.14
CA GLN A 148 -45.06 -31.72 -24.34
C GLN A 148 -46.51 -32.12 -24.63
N GLY A 149 -47.30 -32.31 -23.58
CA GLY A 149 -48.72 -32.67 -23.70
C GLY A 149 -49.27 -33.48 -22.53
N TYR A 150 -50.50 -33.96 -22.71
CA TYR A 150 -51.24 -34.71 -21.70
C TYR A 150 -51.10 -36.21 -21.94
N TYR A 151 -50.51 -36.91 -20.98
CA TYR A 151 -50.34 -38.36 -21.01
C TYR A 151 -51.35 -39.03 -20.06
N SER A 152 -52.31 -39.77 -20.60
CA SER A 152 -53.36 -40.43 -19.83
C SER A 152 -53.15 -41.95 -19.82
N CYS A 153 -52.85 -42.50 -18.64
CA CYS A 153 -52.89 -43.95 -18.39
C CYS A 153 -54.35 -44.35 -18.15
N VAL A 154 -54.90 -45.24 -18.99
CA VAL A 154 -56.25 -45.80 -18.85
C VAL A 154 -56.12 -47.29 -18.50
N PHE A 155 -56.56 -47.66 -17.30
CA PHE A 155 -56.61 -49.04 -16.82
C PHE A 155 -58.02 -49.57 -16.97
N SER A 156 -58.17 -50.67 -17.71
CA SER A 156 -59.43 -51.38 -17.88
C SER A 156 -59.53 -52.52 -16.87
N LEU A 157 -60.52 -52.40 -15.98
CA LEU A 157 -60.75 -53.24 -14.82
C LEU A 157 -61.97 -54.14 -15.08
N LEU A 158 -61.84 -55.44 -14.84
CA LEU A 158 -62.96 -56.37 -14.92
C LEU A 158 -63.42 -56.76 -13.51
N HIS A 159 -64.64 -56.36 -13.14
CA HIS A 159 -65.21 -56.65 -11.82
C HIS A 159 -66.66 -57.12 -11.98
N ASN A 160 -67.00 -58.29 -11.43
CA ASN A 160 -68.34 -58.92 -11.51
C ASN A 160 -68.94 -58.93 -12.93
N GLY A 161 -68.12 -59.23 -13.94
CA GLY A 161 -68.53 -59.30 -15.35
C GLY A 161 -68.74 -57.93 -16.04
N LYS A 162 -68.52 -56.81 -15.34
CA LYS A 162 -68.58 -55.45 -15.90
C LYS A 162 -67.20 -54.85 -16.07
N LEU A 163 -67.04 -54.08 -17.15
CA LEU A 163 -65.82 -53.35 -17.46
C LEU A 163 -65.87 -51.94 -16.87
N TYR A 164 -64.81 -51.55 -16.17
CA TYR A 164 -64.62 -50.22 -15.61
C TYR A 164 -63.29 -49.64 -16.09
N ASN A 165 -63.23 -48.32 -16.26
CA ASN A 165 -62.00 -47.65 -16.68
C ASN A 165 -61.53 -46.64 -15.63
N LEU A 166 -60.27 -46.77 -15.23
CA LEU A 166 -59.58 -45.86 -14.33
C LEU A 166 -58.55 -45.05 -15.12
N THR A 167 -58.68 -43.73 -15.14
CA THR A 167 -57.76 -42.85 -15.86
C THR A 167 -56.88 -42.07 -14.88
N SER A 168 -55.59 -41.97 -15.15
CA SER A 168 -54.65 -41.07 -14.47
C SER A 168 -53.90 -40.27 -15.51
N THR A 169 -53.99 -38.94 -15.45
CA THR A 169 -53.43 -38.04 -16.48
C THR A 169 -52.31 -37.18 -15.92
N PHE A 170 -51.22 -37.12 -16.68
CA PHE A 170 -50.04 -36.32 -16.39
C PHE A 170 -49.91 -35.22 -17.45
N ASN A 171 -49.78 -33.97 -17.02
CA ASN A 171 -49.42 -32.88 -17.94
C ASN A 171 -47.90 -32.74 -17.92
N ILE A 172 -47.24 -33.07 -19.03
CA ILE A 172 -45.79 -32.95 -19.17
C ILE A 172 -45.48 -31.63 -19.85
N THR A 173 -44.78 -30.74 -19.15
CA THR A 173 -44.26 -29.48 -19.70
C THR A 173 -42.76 -29.58 -19.91
N VAL A 174 -42.29 -29.24 -21.11
CA VAL A 174 -40.87 -29.35 -21.46
C VAL A 174 -40.22 -27.98 -21.38
N LEU A 175 -39.31 -27.81 -20.42
CA LEU A 175 -38.57 -26.58 -20.17
C LEU A 175 -37.29 -26.56 -21.02
N GLY A 176 -37.00 -25.42 -21.64
CA GLY A 176 -35.77 -25.23 -22.41
C GLY A 176 -34.51 -25.54 -21.59
N ASP A 177 -33.47 -26.03 -22.28
CA ASP A 177 -32.13 -26.19 -21.74
C ASP A 177 -31.51 -24.79 -21.59
N HIS A 178 -31.97 -24.04 -20.60
CA HIS A 178 -31.20 -22.92 -20.08
C HIS A 178 -30.01 -23.58 -19.40
N THR A 179 -28.95 -23.86 -20.17
CA THR A 179 -27.63 -24.08 -19.59
C THR A 179 -27.47 -22.96 -18.58
N LYS A 180 -27.50 -23.27 -17.28
CA LYS A 180 -27.22 -22.33 -16.20
C LYS A 180 -25.86 -21.74 -16.54
N ARG A 181 -25.85 -20.58 -17.19
CA ARG A 181 -24.63 -19.84 -17.44
C ARG A 181 -24.28 -19.26 -16.09
N ILE A 182 -23.09 -19.63 -15.63
CA ILE A 182 -22.53 -19.20 -14.35
C ILE A 182 -22.67 -17.68 -14.29
N PRO A 183 -23.31 -17.12 -13.25
CA PRO A 183 -23.41 -15.68 -13.09
C PRO A 183 -22.00 -15.10 -12.96
N VAL A 184 -21.74 -13.99 -13.66
CA VAL A 184 -20.41 -13.37 -13.73
C VAL A 184 -20.51 -11.98 -13.15
N TYR A 185 -19.74 -11.71 -12.10
CA TYR A 185 -19.56 -10.34 -11.60
C TYR A 185 -18.65 -9.56 -12.57
N LEU A 186 -18.87 -8.26 -12.68
CA LEU A 186 -18.13 -7.40 -13.59
C LEU A 186 -17.04 -6.66 -12.81
N GLY A 187 -15.78 -7.09 -12.99
CA GLY A 187 -14.63 -6.42 -12.40
C GLY A 187 -13.50 -7.39 -11.98
N PRO A 188 -12.50 -6.89 -11.23
CA PRO A 188 -11.47 -7.74 -10.63
C PRO A 188 -12.00 -8.49 -9.40
N LYS A 189 -11.48 -9.69 -9.11
CA LYS A 189 -11.89 -10.50 -7.93
C LYS A 189 -11.67 -9.79 -6.60
N PHE A 190 -10.64 -8.95 -6.54
CA PHE A 190 -10.20 -8.29 -5.32
C PHE A 190 -9.95 -6.81 -5.59
N ASN A 191 -10.66 -5.95 -4.86
CA ASN A 191 -10.53 -4.51 -4.95
C ASN A 191 -9.93 -3.95 -3.66
N ARG A 192 -8.83 -3.20 -3.80
CA ARG A 192 -8.30 -2.35 -2.74
C ARG A 192 -8.86 -0.95 -2.89
N VAL A 193 -9.48 -0.44 -1.83
CA VAL A 193 -10.08 0.89 -1.82
C VAL A 193 -9.43 1.71 -0.70
N GLU A 194 -8.81 2.82 -1.07
CA GLU A 194 -8.15 3.74 -0.15
C GLU A 194 -9.15 4.71 0.46
N VAL A 195 -9.16 4.83 1.79
CA VAL A 195 -10.12 5.65 2.54
C VAL A 195 -9.47 6.45 3.65
N GLU A 196 -10.03 7.63 3.91
CA GLU A 196 -9.71 8.47 5.07
C GLU A 196 -10.73 8.20 6.21
N LEU A 197 -10.26 8.29 7.46
CA LEU A 197 -11.14 8.07 8.62
C LEU A 197 -12.20 9.18 8.69
N GLY A 198 -13.46 8.79 8.91
CA GLY A 198 -14.60 9.71 8.99
C GLY A 198 -15.25 10.05 7.65
N GLU A 199 -14.65 9.68 6.52
CA GLU A 199 -15.27 9.82 5.19
C GLU A 199 -16.41 8.79 5.02
N SER A 200 -17.36 9.07 4.13
CA SER A 200 -18.41 8.11 3.76
C SER A 200 -18.16 7.63 2.33
N ILE A 201 -18.10 6.32 2.13
CA ILE A 201 -17.78 5.71 0.83
C ILE A 201 -18.89 4.77 0.35
N GLU A 202 -18.98 4.59 -0.96
CA GLU A 202 -19.92 3.68 -1.62
C GLU A 202 -19.15 2.64 -2.44
N LEU A 203 -19.33 1.36 -2.10
CA LEU A 203 -18.78 0.24 -2.85
C LEU A 203 -19.84 -0.26 -3.84
N ASN A 204 -19.54 -0.25 -5.12
CA ASN A 204 -20.47 -0.73 -6.14
C ASN A 204 -20.11 -2.16 -6.58
N CYS A 205 -21.10 -3.03 -6.59
CA CYS A 205 -20.99 -4.38 -7.12
C CYS A 205 -21.97 -4.56 -8.27
N SER A 206 -21.43 -4.75 -9.48
CA SER A 206 -22.20 -4.99 -10.69
C SER A 206 -22.02 -6.43 -11.15
N ALA A 207 -23.13 -7.09 -11.52
CA ALA A 207 -23.10 -8.45 -12.02
C ALA A 207 -24.12 -8.67 -13.15
N LEU A 208 -23.78 -9.62 -14.02
CA LEU A 208 -24.73 -10.21 -14.96
C LEU A 208 -25.39 -11.41 -14.28
N ALA A 209 -26.63 -11.22 -13.86
CA ALA A 209 -27.41 -12.18 -13.11
C ALA A 209 -28.51 -12.80 -13.99
N ASN A 210 -28.87 -14.05 -13.73
CA ASN A 210 -30.10 -14.64 -14.27
C ASN A 210 -31.31 -14.15 -13.47
N GLN A 211 -32.51 -14.35 -14.02
CA GLN A 211 -33.79 -13.84 -13.46
C GLN A 211 -34.11 -14.30 -12.01
N ASN A 212 -33.43 -15.34 -11.50
CA ASN A 212 -33.61 -15.87 -10.15
C ASN A 212 -32.34 -15.79 -9.28
N ASP A 213 -31.25 -15.21 -9.79
CA ASP A 213 -30.00 -15.11 -9.05
C ASP A 213 -30.09 -13.96 -8.04
N ALA A 214 -29.58 -14.17 -6.83
CA ALA A 214 -29.54 -13.13 -5.81
C ALA A 214 -28.18 -12.43 -5.84
N VAL A 215 -28.20 -11.09 -5.74
CA VAL A 215 -27.02 -10.27 -5.49
C VAL A 215 -27.12 -9.69 -4.07
N TYR A 216 -26.14 -9.99 -3.23
CA TYR A 216 -26.12 -9.50 -1.85
C TYR A 216 -24.71 -9.29 -1.33
N TRP A 217 -24.59 -8.36 -0.38
CA TRP A 217 -23.37 -8.12 0.35
C TRP A 217 -23.31 -8.97 1.61
N ASN A 218 -22.18 -9.65 1.80
CA ASN A 218 -21.83 -10.35 3.02
C ASN A 218 -20.80 -9.51 3.80
N PHE A 219 -21.31 -8.77 4.77
CA PHE A 219 -20.53 -7.86 5.64
C PHE A 219 -20.78 -8.11 7.14
N GLN A 220 -21.52 -9.17 7.47
CA GLN A 220 -21.95 -9.46 8.82
C GLN A 220 -20.93 -10.41 9.47
N LYS A 221 -20.28 -9.94 10.54
CA LYS A 221 -19.43 -10.79 11.39
C LYS A 221 -20.33 -11.49 12.39
N GLU A 222 -20.02 -12.74 12.73
CA GLU A 222 -20.87 -13.62 13.56
C GLU A 222 -21.35 -13.03 14.91
N ASN A 223 -20.80 -11.90 15.39
CA ASN A 223 -21.19 -11.26 16.65
C ASN A 223 -21.16 -9.71 16.69
N GLU A 224 -20.99 -8.99 15.57
CA GLU A 224 -21.02 -7.51 15.57
C GLU A 224 -21.80 -6.98 14.35
N THR A 225 -22.79 -6.13 14.61
CA THR A 225 -23.44 -5.33 13.57
C THR A 225 -22.59 -4.08 13.31
N HIS A 226 -22.08 -3.94 12.08
CA HIS A 226 -21.48 -2.68 11.65
C HIS A 226 -22.59 -1.64 11.49
N VAL A 227 -22.90 -0.89 12.55
CA VAL A 227 -24.00 0.10 12.61
C VAL A 227 -23.92 1.15 11.49
N ASN A 228 -22.72 1.40 10.97
CA ASN A 228 -22.44 2.42 9.95
C ASN A 228 -22.40 1.89 8.51
N VAL A 229 -22.76 0.63 8.28
CA VAL A 229 -22.76 0.00 6.96
C VAL A 229 -24.21 -0.23 6.53
N HIS A 230 -24.59 0.34 5.38
CA HIS A 230 -25.94 0.30 4.84
C HIS A 230 -25.92 -0.18 3.39
N GLU A 231 -26.73 -1.19 3.10
CA GLU A 231 -26.97 -1.62 1.72
C GLU A 231 -28.01 -0.70 1.08
N LYS A 232 -27.65 -0.07 -0.04
CA LYS A 232 -28.58 0.71 -0.86
C LYS A 232 -29.12 -0.17 -1.99
N GLU A 233 -30.41 -0.04 -2.26
CA GLU A 233 -31.00 -0.57 -3.50
C GLU A 233 -30.44 0.22 -4.69
N GLY A 234 -29.48 -0.38 -5.40
CA GLY A 234 -29.15 0.03 -6.75
C GLY A 234 -30.05 -0.74 -7.71
N LYS A 235 -30.83 -0.05 -8.53
CA LYS A 235 -31.62 -0.69 -9.59
C LYS A 235 -31.52 0.11 -10.87
N GLU A 236 -30.57 -0.28 -11.73
CA GLU A 236 -30.58 0.06 -13.15
C GLU A 236 -30.70 -1.23 -13.94
N ILE A 237 -31.91 -1.54 -14.40
CA ILE A 237 -32.21 -2.75 -15.17
C ILE A 237 -32.04 -2.43 -16.65
N TRP A 238 -31.00 -2.99 -17.28
CA TRP A 238 -30.90 -3.05 -18.73
C TRP A 238 -31.07 -4.50 -19.17
N ILE A 239 -32.08 -4.76 -20.01
CA ILE A 239 -32.38 -6.08 -20.54
C ILE A 239 -31.90 -6.11 -21.99
N SER A 240 -30.79 -6.81 -22.23
CA SER A 240 -30.45 -7.31 -23.56
C SER A 240 -30.30 -8.82 -23.49
N GLU A 241 -31.01 -9.53 -24.38
CA GLU A 241 -30.91 -10.99 -24.56
C GLU A 241 -31.21 -11.87 -23.32
N GLY A 242 -32.14 -11.44 -22.46
CA GLY A 242 -32.57 -12.25 -21.30
C GLY A 242 -31.57 -12.30 -20.14
N LYS A 243 -30.60 -11.39 -20.10
CA LYS A 243 -29.73 -11.14 -18.94
C LYS A 243 -30.21 -9.91 -18.19
N GLU A 244 -30.16 -9.96 -16.87
CA GLU A 244 -30.44 -8.81 -16.01
C GLU A 244 -29.10 -8.26 -15.52
N TYR A 245 -28.82 -6.99 -15.86
CA TYR A 245 -27.75 -6.25 -15.23
C TYR A 245 -28.23 -5.80 -13.85
N VAL A 246 -27.53 -6.24 -12.81
CA VAL A 246 -27.86 -5.90 -11.41
C VAL A 246 -26.66 -5.20 -10.79
N SER A 247 -26.90 -4.05 -10.18
CA SER A 247 -25.87 -3.20 -9.56
C SER A 247 -26.29 -2.88 -8.14
N LYS A 248 -25.56 -3.35 -7.13
CA LYS A 248 -25.92 -3.19 -5.70
C LYS A 248 -24.82 -2.44 -4.96
N ILE A 249 -25.20 -1.38 -4.24
CA ILE A 249 -24.26 -0.45 -3.63
C ILE A 249 -24.24 -0.64 -2.11
N LEU A 250 -23.05 -0.76 -1.53
CA LEU A 250 -22.83 -0.78 -0.08
C LEU A 250 -22.27 0.58 0.35
N LYS A 251 -23.07 1.36 1.10
CA LYS A 251 -22.65 2.63 1.68
C LYS A 251 -22.09 2.42 3.08
N ILE A 252 -20.88 2.91 3.31
CA ILE A 252 -20.22 2.88 4.62
C ILE A 252 -20.08 4.33 5.06
N GLU A 253 -20.87 4.73 6.05
CA GLU A 253 -20.85 6.09 6.60
C GLU A 253 -19.77 6.23 7.68
N LYS A 254 -19.06 7.36 7.72
CA LYS A 254 -18.05 7.66 8.75
C LYS A 254 -17.12 6.47 9.03
N VAL A 255 -16.29 6.12 8.06
CA VAL A 255 -15.34 4.99 8.14
C VAL A 255 -14.51 5.07 9.43
N ASN A 256 -14.50 3.99 10.21
CA ASN A 256 -13.76 3.85 11.46
C ASN A 256 -12.64 2.79 11.34
N GLU A 257 -11.81 2.63 12.37
CA GLU A 257 -10.72 1.63 12.34
C GLU A 257 -11.22 0.18 12.21
N LYS A 258 -12.43 -0.14 12.70
CA LYS A 258 -13.01 -1.48 12.53
C LYS A 258 -13.41 -1.79 11.08
N ASN A 259 -13.66 -0.76 10.27
CA ASN A 259 -13.98 -0.92 8.85
C ASN A 259 -12.71 -1.18 8.00
N ILE A 260 -11.54 -0.73 8.47
CA ILE A 260 -10.27 -0.89 7.76
C ILE A 260 -9.76 -2.33 7.93
N GLY A 261 -9.28 -2.94 6.83
CA GLY A 261 -8.82 -4.33 6.83
C GLY A 261 -9.95 -5.37 6.90
N PHE A 262 -11.21 -4.94 6.99
CA PHE A 262 -12.37 -5.80 6.85
C PHE A 262 -12.63 -6.13 5.38
N LEU A 263 -13.03 -7.38 5.11
CA LEU A 263 -13.30 -7.87 3.77
C LEU A 263 -14.81 -7.83 3.50
N TYR A 264 -15.23 -6.91 2.64
CA TYR A 264 -16.62 -6.79 2.19
C TYR A 264 -16.82 -7.64 0.94
N ASN A 265 -17.60 -8.70 1.05
CA ASN A 265 -17.80 -9.66 -0.03
C ASN A 265 -19.15 -9.42 -0.72
N CYS A 266 -19.16 -9.11 -2.01
CA CYS A 266 -20.36 -9.14 -2.82
C CYS A 266 -20.48 -10.50 -3.49
N THR A 267 -21.62 -11.17 -3.33
CA THR A 267 -21.85 -12.49 -3.95
C THR A 267 -23.04 -12.42 -4.90
N VAL A 268 -22.86 -13.00 -6.09
CA VAL A 268 -23.91 -13.19 -7.08
C VAL A 268 -24.13 -14.67 -7.34
N GLY A 269 -25.39 -15.09 -7.32
CA GLY A 269 -25.78 -16.41 -7.82
C GLY A 269 -26.88 -17.08 -7.03
N ASP A 270 -27.03 -18.38 -7.26
CA ASP A 270 -28.00 -19.24 -6.60
C ASP A 270 -27.32 -20.32 -5.74
N THR A 271 -28.08 -21.28 -5.24
CA THR A 271 -27.55 -22.39 -4.42
C THR A 271 -26.61 -23.34 -5.18
N VAL A 272 -26.50 -23.22 -6.50
CA VAL A 272 -25.74 -24.14 -7.37
C VAL A 272 -24.48 -23.49 -7.92
N SER A 273 -24.51 -22.20 -8.25
CA SER A 273 -23.35 -21.45 -8.73
C SER A 273 -23.30 -20.08 -8.10
N MET A 274 -22.23 -19.83 -7.34
CA MET A 274 -21.94 -18.56 -6.68
C MET A 274 -20.60 -18.04 -7.17
N ASP A 275 -20.53 -16.74 -7.43
CA ASP A 275 -19.27 -16.03 -7.65
C ASP A 275 -19.20 -14.84 -6.70
N THR A 276 -18.00 -14.57 -6.17
CA THR A 276 -17.79 -13.61 -5.08
C THR A 276 -16.67 -12.64 -5.44
N GLN A 277 -16.98 -11.34 -5.31
CA GLN A 277 -16.04 -10.24 -5.41
C GLN A 277 -15.75 -9.68 -4.01
N SER A 278 -14.48 -9.47 -3.69
CA SER A 278 -14.07 -8.98 -2.37
C SER A 278 -13.50 -7.57 -2.45
N PHE A 279 -13.87 -6.73 -1.48
CA PHE A 279 -13.39 -5.37 -1.32
C PHE A 279 -12.71 -5.23 0.05
N ILE A 280 -11.49 -4.68 0.07
CA ILE A 280 -10.79 -4.35 1.31
C ILE A 280 -10.57 -2.84 1.40
N LEU A 281 -10.93 -2.27 2.54
CA LEU A 281 -10.64 -0.87 2.84
C LEU A 281 -9.23 -0.76 3.42
N VAL A 282 -8.40 0.09 2.84
CA VAL A 282 -7.05 0.39 3.32
C VAL A 282 -6.96 1.88 3.64
N ARG A 283 -6.21 2.23 4.69
CA ARG A 283 -5.96 3.63 5.03
C ARG A 283 -5.21 4.27 3.85
N LYS A 284 -5.76 5.35 3.31
CA LYS A 284 -5.07 6.19 2.34
C LYS A 284 -3.77 6.67 2.98
N GLY A 285 -2.63 6.23 2.43
CA GLY A 285 -1.33 6.66 2.94
C GLY A 285 -1.19 8.16 2.73
N THR A 286 -0.94 8.92 3.79
CA THR A 286 -0.58 10.33 3.68
C THR A 286 0.85 10.45 3.17
N THR A 287 1.09 10.08 1.91
CA THR A 287 2.37 10.32 1.25
C THR A 287 2.17 10.60 -0.23
N ASP A 288 1.38 11.62 -0.54
CA ASP A 288 1.77 12.52 -1.62
C ASP A 288 2.10 13.85 -0.95
N ILE A 289 3.30 13.94 -0.38
CA ILE A 289 3.90 15.24 -0.07
C ILE A 289 3.88 15.97 -1.41
N PRO A 290 3.08 17.04 -1.56
CA PRO A 290 2.83 17.60 -2.86
C PRO A 290 4.16 18.02 -3.48
N ASN A 291 4.36 17.74 -4.77
CA ASN A 291 5.65 17.91 -5.46
C ASN A 291 6.34 19.26 -5.17
N HIS A 292 5.57 20.31 -4.88
CA HIS A 292 6.07 21.65 -4.50
C HIS A 292 6.83 21.68 -3.16
N VAL A 293 6.48 20.84 -2.17
CA VAL A 293 7.17 20.76 -0.88
C VAL A 293 8.49 20.01 -1.03
N PHE A 294 8.50 18.93 -1.82
CA PHE A 294 9.72 18.17 -2.10
C PHE A 294 10.73 18.96 -2.94
N THR A 295 10.27 19.65 -3.99
CA THR A 295 11.12 20.55 -4.79
C THR A 295 11.64 21.73 -3.96
N ARG A 296 10.81 22.34 -3.11
CA ARG A 296 11.26 23.42 -2.22
C ARG A 296 12.31 22.92 -1.21
N GLY A 297 12.13 21.72 -0.64
CA GLY A 297 13.10 21.10 0.25
C GLY A 297 14.46 20.83 -0.42
N MET A 298 14.44 20.30 -1.64
CA MET A 298 15.64 20.02 -2.43
C MET A 298 16.41 21.30 -2.77
N ILE A 299 15.72 22.38 -3.16
CA ILE A 299 16.34 23.68 -3.48
C ILE A 299 17.01 24.28 -2.24
N ILE A 300 16.36 24.23 -1.08
CA ILE A 300 16.92 24.74 0.18
C ILE A 300 18.17 23.95 0.59
N SER A 301 18.14 22.62 0.47
CA SER A 301 19.28 21.77 0.79
C SER A 301 20.50 22.10 -0.09
N ILE A 302 20.28 22.29 -1.40
CA ILE A 302 21.35 22.67 -2.34
C ILE A 302 21.91 24.05 -1.98
N LEU A 303 21.06 25.06 -1.71
CA LEU A 303 21.50 26.39 -1.32
C LEU A 303 22.36 26.38 -0.04
N ILE A 304 21.97 25.60 0.97
CA ILE A 304 22.75 25.43 2.19
C ILE A 304 24.11 24.79 1.89
N SER A 305 24.15 23.75 1.05
CA SER A 305 25.41 23.11 0.67
C SER A 305 26.37 24.07 -0.04
N VAL A 306 25.87 24.88 -0.97
CA VAL A 306 26.66 25.90 -1.68
C VAL A 306 27.16 26.97 -0.71
N ALA A 307 26.31 27.43 0.20
CA ALA A 307 26.70 28.41 1.22
C ALA A 307 27.82 27.87 2.13
N VAL A 308 27.75 26.60 2.55
CA VAL A 308 28.80 25.97 3.34
C VAL A 308 30.11 25.88 2.56
N VAL A 309 30.07 25.48 1.28
CA VAL A 309 31.27 25.42 0.43
C VAL A 309 31.89 26.82 0.26
N CYS A 310 31.07 27.85 0.00
CA CYS A 310 31.53 29.24 -0.08
C CYS A 310 32.17 29.71 1.23
N LEU A 311 31.57 29.39 2.38
CA LEU A 311 32.14 29.71 3.70
C LEU A 311 33.50 29.03 3.90
N VAL A 312 33.64 27.75 3.55
CA VAL A 312 34.92 27.03 3.63
C VAL A 312 35.98 27.69 2.74
N ILE A 313 35.62 28.05 1.50
CA ILE A 313 36.53 28.75 0.58
C ILE A 313 36.98 30.10 1.16
N LEU A 314 36.04 30.89 1.69
CA LEU A 314 36.36 32.16 2.35
C LEU A 314 37.28 31.94 3.55
N CYS A 315 37.03 30.93 4.39
CA CYS A 315 37.90 30.59 5.52
C CYS A 315 39.32 30.18 5.08
N VAL A 316 39.46 29.50 3.92
CA VAL A 316 40.78 29.13 3.37
C VAL A 316 41.51 30.36 2.84
N ILE A 317 40.82 31.24 2.11
CA ILE A 317 41.40 32.48 1.57
C ILE A 317 41.86 33.41 2.70
N PHE A 318 41.01 33.61 3.71
CA PHE A 318 41.27 34.50 4.84
C PHE A 318 41.94 33.80 6.02
N ARG A 319 42.54 32.61 5.83
CA ARG A 319 43.14 31.83 6.92
C ARG A 319 44.14 32.63 7.76
N VAL A 320 44.98 33.44 7.10
CA VAL A 320 46.01 34.25 7.78
C VAL A 320 45.34 35.36 8.60
N ASP A 321 44.41 36.09 8.01
CA ASP A 321 43.65 37.15 8.68
C ASP A 321 42.83 36.61 9.86
N LEU A 322 42.17 35.46 9.70
CA LEU A 322 41.34 34.84 10.73
C LEU A 322 42.18 34.35 11.93
N VAL A 323 43.38 33.82 11.69
CA VAL A 323 44.30 33.44 12.78
C VAL A 323 44.87 34.66 13.48
N LEU A 324 45.24 35.72 12.74
CA LEU A 324 45.71 36.97 13.33
C LEU A 324 44.61 37.63 14.18
N PHE A 325 43.38 37.66 13.68
CA PHE A 325 42.21 38.16 14.40
C PHE A 325 41.89 37.32 15.64
N TYR A 326 41.94 35.99 15.53
CA TYR A 326 41.78 35.10 16.68
C TYR A 326 42.85 35.32 17.76
N ARG A 327 44.12 35.52 17.37
CA ARG A 327 45.21 35.85 18.32
C ARG A 327 44.96 37.19 19.02
N HIS A 328 44.44 38.17 18.30
CA HIS A 328 44.07 39.47 18.86
C HIS A 328 42.94 39.34 19.89
N LEU A 329 41.89 38.58 19.58
CA LEU A 329 40.74 38.36 20.48
C LEU A 329 41.09 37.53 21.72
N VAL A 330 41.88 36.47 21.56
CA VAL A 330 42.17 35.51 22.66
C VAL A 330 43.33 35.97 23.55
N GLY A 331 44.07 37.01 23.17
CA GLY A 331 45.06 37.65 24.04
C GLY A 331 46.26 36.77 24.41
N ARG A 332 46.53 35.69 23.68
CA ARG A 332 47.58 34.72 24.01
C ARG A 332 48.96 35.31 23.72
N ASN A 333 49.59 35.84 24.76
CA ASN A 333 50.96 36.33 24.73
C ASN A 333 51.97 35.22 25.02
N GLU A 334 52.59 34.66 23.97
CA GLU A 334 53.73 33.75 24.12
C GLU A 334 54.95 34.44 24.75
N THR A 335 54.94 35.79 24.79
CA THR A 335 56.08 36.60 25.20
C THR A 335 56.27 36.77 26.71
N LEU A 336 55.29 36.37 27.54
CA LEU A 336 55.29 36.64 28.98
C LEU A 336 55.88 35.49 29.84
N THR A 337 55.93 34.26 29.33
CA THR A 337 56.22 33.07 30.14
C THR A 337 57.56 32.38 29.84
N ASP A 338 58.30 32.83 28.83
CA ASP A 338 59.41 32.08 28.21
C ASP A 338 60.82 32.52 28.64
N GLY A 339 60.98 33.56 29.48
CA GLY A 339 62.30 34.02 29.98
C GLY A 339 63.26 34.61 28.92
N LYS A 340 62.89 34.57 27.63
CA LYS A 340 63.65 35.13 26.51
C LYS A 340 63.53 36.66 26.39
N THR A 341 64.63 37.32 26.06
CA THR A 341 64.72 38.79 25.99
C THR A 341 64.31 39.36 24.64
N TYR A 342 64.48 38.60 23.55
CA TYR A 342 64.20 39.06 22.18
C TYR A 342 63.13 38.22 21.48
N ASP A 343 62.28 38.89 20.69
CA ASP A 343 61.20 38.26 19.92
C ASP A 343 61.74 37.66 18.61
N ALA A 344 62.74 38.29 17.99
CA ALA A 344 63.48 37.72 16.87
C ALA A 344 64.92 38.24 16.78
N PHE A 345 65.84 37.36 16.39
CA PHE A 345 67.20 37.71 15.96
C PHE A 345 67.21 37.93 14.46
N VAL A 346 67.68 39.09 13.98
CA VAL A 346 67.78 39.42 12.56
C VAL A 346 69.22 39.23 12.11
N SER A 347 69.40 38.32 11.15
CA SER A 347 70.66 38.16 10.44
C SER A 347 70.52 38.74 9.03
N TYR A 348 71.35 39.74 8.74
CA TYR A 348 71.63 40.25 7.40
C TYR A 348 73.15 40.38 7.26
N LEU A 349 73.63 40.55 6.04
CA LEU A 349 75.05 40.80 5.78
C LEU A 349 75.21 42.23 5.24
N LYS A 350 76.13 42.99 5.84
CA LYS A 350 76.50 44.32 5.37
C LYS A 350 77.43 44.20 4.17
N GLU A 351 76.99 44.68 3.02
CA GLU A 351 77.87 44.86 1.87
C GLU A 351 78.83 46.03 2.13
N CYS A 352 80.12 45.81 1.92
CA CYS A 352 81.10 46.89 1.96
C CYS A 352 81.25 47.60 0.59
N HIS A 353 80.69 47.05 -0.51
CA HIS A 353 80.98 47.50 -1.88
C HIS A 353 79.84 47.36 -2.92
N SER A 354 78.57 47.62 -2.59
CA SER A 354 77.52 47.72 -3.63
C SER A 354 76.75 49.03 -3.56
N GLU A 355 76.41 49.57 -4.73
CA GLU A 355 75.79 50.88 -4.96
C GLU A 355 74.29 50.95 -4.61
N SER A 356 73.74 49.96 -3.89
CA SER A 356 72.35 50.02 -3.41
C SER A 356 72.25 49.55 -1.97
N GLY A 357 72.38 50.48 -1.02
CA GLY A 357 72.16 50.25 0.41
C GLY A 357 70.73 49.83 0.80
N ALA A 358 69.89 49.45 -0.17
CA ALA A 358 68.50 49.07 0.02
C ALA A 358 68.31 47.86 0.94
N GLU A 359 69.24 46.89 0.96
CA GLU A 359 69.19 45.74 1.87
C GLU A 359 69.46 46.18 3.32
N TYR A 360 70.48 47.01 3.53
CA TYR A 360 70.80 47.58 4.84
C TYR A 360 69.64 48.44 5.34
N THR A 361 69.12 49.35 4.51
CA THR A 361 67.92 50.15 4.80
C THR A 361 66.70 49.26 5.10
N PHE A 362 66.54 48.13 4.43
CA PHE A 362 65.45 47.20 4.73
C PHE A 362 65.63 46.51 6.09
N ALA A 363 66.79 45.93 6.38
CA ALA A 363 67.03 45.15 7.58
C ALA A 363 67.16 46.00 8.86
N VAL A 364 67.74 47.20 8.74
CA VAL A 364 68.08 48.07 9.89
C VAL A 364 67.04 49.17 10.10
N GLU A 365 66.41 49.69 9.05
CA GLU A 365 65.44 50.78 9.16
C GLU A 365 64.00 50.31 8.96
N THR A 366 63.72 49.61 7.85
CA THR A 366 62.34 49.25 7.47
C THR A 366 61.76 48.16 8.36
N LEU A 367 62.51 47.08 8.58
CA LEU A 367 62.08 45.92 9.37
C LEU A 367 61.83 46.31 10.84
N PRO A 368 62.71 47.08 11.51
CA PRO A 368 62.47 47.52 12.88
C PRO A 368 61.36 48.59 12.97
N LYS A 369 61.26 49.51 12.00
CA LYS A 369 60.16 50.50 11.94
C LYS A 369 58.79 49.81 11.90
N VAL A 370 58.65 48.70 11.18
CA VAL A 370 57.38 47.96 11.13
C VAL A 370 57.21 47.06 12.36
N LEU A 371 58.18 46.20 12.67
CA LEU A 371 58.01 45.20 13.72
C LEU A 371 58.13 45.77 15.13
N GLU A 372 59.05 46.70 15.40
CA GLU A 372 59.25 47.29 16.73
C GLU A 372 58.26 48.44 16.99
N LYS A 373 58.13 49.40 16.06
CA LYS A 373 57.26 50.58 16.27
C LYS A 373 55.77 50.28 16.08
N HIS A 374 55.40 49.56 15.01
CA HIS A 374 53.98 49.31 14.71
C HIS A 374 53.44 48.03 15.38
N PHE A 375 54.23 46.95 15.43
CA PHE A 375 53.79 45.67 16.05
C PHE A 375 54.36 45.42 17.45
N GLY A 376 55.21 46.30 17.97
CA GLY A 376 55.71 46.25 19.34
C GLY A 376 56.69 45.10 19.64
N TYR A 377 57.24 44.41 18.65
CA TYR A 377 58.23 43.34 18.84
C TYR A 377 59.59 43.89 19.29
N LYS A 378 60.41 43.07 19.95
CA LYS A 378 61.81 43.40 20.27
C LYS A 378 62.74 42.62 19.35
N LEU A 379 63.40 43.29 18.41
CA LEU A 379 64.36 42.65 17.52
C LEU A 379 65.78 42.77 18.11
N CYS A 380 66.57 41.72 17.95
CA CYS A 380 68.01 41.76 18.16
C CYS A 380 68.69 41.86 16.80
N ILE A 381 69.42 42.93 16.58
CA ILE A 381 70.14 43.19 15.34
C ILE A 381 71.63 43.14 15.65
N PHE A 382 72.34 42.26 14.95
CA PHE A 382 73.76 41.98 15.22
C PHE A 382 74.64 43.24 15.27
N GLU A 383 74.41 44.23 14.40
CA GLU A 383 75.24 45.45 14.36
C GLU A 383 74.85 46.52 15.41
N ARG A 384 73.66 46.41 16.02
CA ARG A 384 73.15 47.39 17.01
C ARG A 384 73.40 46.94 18.45
N ASP A 385 73.25 45.63 18.70
CA ASP A 385 73.05 45.10 20.06
C ASP A 385 74.23 44.25 20.57
N VAL A 386 75.33 44.14 19.82
CA VAL A 386 76.57 43.42 20.19
C VAL A 386 77.58 44.37 20.83
N VAL A 387 78.24 43.93 21.92
CA VAL A 387 79.22 44.74 22.65
C VAL A 387 80.61 44.56 22.00
N PRO A 388 81.34 45.64 21.63
CA PRO A 388 82.65 45.49 21.03
C PRO A 388 83.66 44.92 22.05
N GLY A 389 84.22 43.72 21.78
CA GLY A 389 85.32 43.13 22.54
C GLY A 389 85.23 41.62 22.88
N GLY A 390 84.13 40.93 22.54
CA GLY A 390 83.96 39.48 22.77
C GLY A 390 84.40 38.59 21.60
N ALA A 391 84.53 37.27 21.85
CA ALA A 391 84.67 36.29 20.78
C ALA A 391 83.35 36.17 20.01
N VAL A 392 83.36 36.60 18.74
CA VAL A 392 82.16 36.85 17.92
C VAL A 392 81.22 35.64 17.85
N VAL A 393 81.74 34.42 17.82
CA VAL A 393 80.97 33.19 17.67
C VAL A 393 80.10 32.87 18.90
N ASP A 394 80.67 32.92 20.11
CA ASP A 394 79.96 32.57 21.35
C ASP A 394 78.86 33.58 21.70
N GLU A 395 79.08 34.85 21.34
CA GLU A 395 78.10 35.92 21.55
C GLU A 395 76.88 35.76 20.62
N ILE A 396 77.10 35.40 19.36
CA ILE A 396 76.01 35.06 18.40
C ILE A 396 75.18 33.89 18.93
N HIS A 397 75.83 32.84 19.46
CA HIS A 397 75.13 31.70 20.05
C HIS A 397 74.24 32.13 21.23
N SER A 398 74.74 32.99 22.12
CA SER A 398 73.99 33.53 23.26
C SER A 398 72.77 34.36 22.83
N LEU A 399 72.93 35.21 21.80
CA LEU A 399 71.83 36.03 21.25
C LEU A 399 70.75 35.19 20.56
N ILE A 400 71.15 34.13 19.86
CA ILE A 400 70.22 33.18 19.25
C ILE A 400 69.41 32.42 20.33
N GLU A 401 70.06 31.96 21.41
CA GLU A 401 69.38 31.28 22.52
C GLU A 401 68.39 32.21 23.26
N LYS A 402 68.73 33.50 23.39
CA LYS A 402 67.87 34.55 23.96
C LYS A 402 66.71 34.97 23.05
N SER A 403 66.64 34.47 21.81
CA SER A 403 65.66 34.86 20.81
C SER A 403 64.58 33.79 20.56
N ARG A 404 63.33 34.21 20.30
CA ARG A 404 62.21 33.30 19.99
C ARG A 404 62.16 32.86 18.54
N ARG A 405 62.63 33.70 17.63
CA ARG A 405 62.69 33.46 16.18
C ARG A 405 64.02 33.94 15.62
N ILE A 406 64.39 33.40 14.47
CA ILE A 406 65.52 33.89 13.67
C ILE A 406 64.95 34.33 12.32
N ILE A 407 65.19 35.58 11.94
CA ILE A 407 64.87 36.14 10.63
C ILE A 407 66.17 36.24 9.86
N ILE A 408 66.24 35.60 8.70
CA ILE A 408 67.40 35.66 7.80
C ILE A 408 66.98 36.41 6.55
N VAL A 409 67.62 37.54 6.29
CA VAL A 409 67.45 38.29 5.04
C VAL A 409 68.46 37.74 4.03
N LEU A 410 67.94 37.06 3.01
CA LEU A 410 68.73 36.44 1.94
C LEU A 410 68.89 37.43 0.77
N SER A 411 70.14 37.84 0.56
CA SER A 411 70.60 38.50 -0.66
C SER A 411 71.64 37.65 -1.40
N LYS A 412 72.02 38.07 -2.62
CA LYS A 412 73.09 37.41 -3.39
C LYS A 412 74.43 37.47 -2.63
N SER A 413 74.68 38.57 -1.94
CA SER A 413 75.91 38.81 -1.19
C SER A 413 75.93 38.09 0.15
N TYR A 414 74.77 37.89 0.77
CA TYR A 414 74.62 37.00 1.93
C TYR A 414 75.05 35.55 1.64
N MET A 415 75.21 35.13 0.38
CA MET A 415 75.63 33.77 0.00
C MET A 415 77.12 33.63 -0.28
N SER A 416 77.89 34.72 -0.41
CA SER A 416 79.28 34.70 -0.91
C SER A 416 80.36 35.06 0.12
N ASN A 417 80.00 35.43 1.36
CA ASN A 417 80.95 35.97 2.34
C ASN A 417 81.44 34.92 3.37
N GLU A 418 82.73 34.93 3.71
CA GLU A 418 83.36 34.06 4.71
C GLU A 418 82.81 34.27 6.14
N VAL A 419 82.28 35.45 6.46
CA VAL A 419 81.66 35.75 7.77
C VAL A 419 80.42 34.87 8.05
N ILE A 420 79.86 34.24 7.01
CA ILE A 420 78.77 33.27 7.15
C ILE A 420 79.18 32.05 7.98
N TYR A 421 80.46 31.64 7.99
CA TYR A 421 80.89 30.42 8.69
C TYR A 421 80.67 30.50 10.21
N GLU A 422 80.86 31.67 10.81
CA GLU A 422 80.64 31.92 12.24
C GLU A 422 79.16 31.78 12.60
N LEU A 423 78.29 32.40 11.80
CA LEU A 423 76.84 32.30 11.95
C LEU A 423 76.30 30.90 11.60
N LYS A 424 76.96 30.19 10.68
CA LYS A 424 76.56 28.85 10.21
C LYS A 424 76.64 27.81 11.33
N SER A 425 77.61 27.92 12.24
CA SER A 425 77.70 27.06 13.43
C SER A 425 76.51 27.31 14.38
N GLY A 426 76.22 28.57 14.68
CA GLY A 426 75.04 29.02 15.46
C GLY A 426 73.73 28.54 14.90
N LEU A 427 73.54 28.73 13.60
CA LEU A 427 72.33 28.37 12.90
C LEU A 427 72.18 26.84 12.79
N HIS A 428 73.27 26.12 12.57
CA HIS A 428 73.27 24.66 12.50
C HIS A 428 72.83 24.05 13.84
N LYS A 429 73.39 24.53 14.97
CA LYS A 429 72.97 24.10 16.32
C LYS A 429 71.48 24.38 16.55
N ALA A 430 71.00 25.59 16.24
CA ALA A 430 69.59 25.97 16.39
C ALA A 430 68.63 25.13 15.51
N LEU A 431 69.07 24.76 14.30
CA LEU A 431 68.32 23.92 13.36
C LEU A 431 68.23 22.46 13.81
N VAL A 432 69.35 21.89 14.26
CA VAL A 432 69.43 20.50 14.73
C VAL A 432 68.62 20.33 16.02
N GLU A 433 68.76 21.26 16.97
CA GLU A 433 68.02 21.22 18.23
C GLU A 433 66.53 21.58 18.08
N ARG A 434 66.12 22.16 16.93
CA ARG A 434 64.74 22.62 16.62
C ARG A 434 64.11 23.55 17.66
N LYS A 435 64.91 24.15 18.55
CA LYS A 435 64.45 25.03 19.64
C LYS A 435 63.94 26.38 19.13
N VAL A 436 64.41 26.84 17.97
CA VAL A 436 64.08 28.16 17.42
C VAL A 436 63.53 28.02 16.00
N LYS A 437 62.42 28.71 15.70
CA LYS A 437 61.80 28.70 14.37
C LYS A 437 62.42 29.79 13.49
N ILE A 438 62.85 29.41 12.29
CA ILE A 438 63.50 30.31 11.31
C ILE A 438 62.49 30.82 10.28
N ILE A 439 62.64 32.08 9.92
CA ILE A 439 61.90 32.81 8.88
C ILE A 439 62.93 33.29 7.86
N LEU A 440 62.74 32.94 6.58
CA LEU A 440 63.61 33.37 5.48
C LEU A 440 62.92 34.48 4.71
N ILE A 441 63.59 35.61 4.53
CA ILE A 441 63.12 36.72 3.70
C ILE A 441 64.03 36.79 2.47
N GLN A 442 63.48 36.54 1.29
CA GLN A 442 64.19 36.65 0.02
C GLN A 442 64.11 38.10 -0.46
N PHE A 443 65.23 38.82 -0.39
CA PHE A 443 65.32 40.23 -0.79
C PHE A 443 65.54 40.41 -2.30
N SER A 444 66.19 39.44 -2.96
CA SER A 444 66.38 39.40 -4.41
C SER A 444 66.05 37.99 -4.94
N PRO A 445 65.48 37.82 -6.16
CA PRO A 445 65.31 36.51 -6.74
C PRO A 445 66.68 35.87 -6.98
N VAL A 446 66.99 34.85 -6.20
CA VAL A 446 68.21 34.03 -6.33
C VAL A 446 67.77 32.70 -6.90
N SER A 447 68.33 32.36 -8.07
CA SER A 447 67.97 31.17 -8.85
C SER A 447 68.54 29.88 -8.25
N ASP A 448 69.64 29.96 -7.49
CA ASP A 448 70.41 28.79 -7.09
C ASP A 448 70.61 28.71 -5.57
N PHE A 449 69.75 27.91 -4.91
CA PHE A 449 69.88 27.55 -3.49
C PHE A 449 71.04 26.55 -3.21
N VAL A 450 72.00 26.42 -4.13
CA VAL A 450 72.98 25.32 -4.14
C VAL A 450 73.87 25.34 -2.89
N PHE A 451 74.20 26.53 -2.37
CA PHE A 451 75.12 26.73 -1.23
C PHE A 451 74.48 26.85 0.16
N LEU A 452 73.15 26.77 0.28
CA LEU A 452 72.52 26.74 1.60
C LEU A 452 72.87 25.43 2.34
N PRO A 453 73.13 25.48 3.66
CA PRO A 453 73.18 24.28 4.50
C PRO A 453 71.99 23.36 4.21
N GLN A 454 72.22 22.04 4.10
CA GLN A 454 71.16 21.06 3.82
C GLN A 454 69.96 21.19 4.78
N SER A 455 70.21 21.62 6.02
CA SER A 455 69.22 21.90 7.05
C SER A 455 68.26 23.06 6.73
N LEU A 456 68.67 24.04 5.91
CA LEU A 456 67.80 25.12 5.43
C LEU A 456 67.00 24.73 4.18
N LYS A 457 67.52 23.83 3.33
CA LYS A 457 66.78 23.26 2.18
C LYS A 457 65.54 22.45 2.63
N LEU A 458 65.56 21.91 3.84
CA LEU A 458 64.44 21.19 4.47
C LEU A 458 63.34 22.10 5.04
N LEU A 459 63.46 23.43 4.93
CA LEU A 459 62.44 24.35 5.41
C LEU A 459 61.21 24.33 4.49
N LYS A 460 60.04 24.10 5.10
CA LYS A 460 58.75 24.13 4.42
C LYS A 460 58.50 25.50 3.76
N SER A 461 58.09 25.50 2.48
CA SER A 461 57.84 26.68 1.63
C SER A 461 57.11 27.85 2.32
N HIS A 462 56.13 27.59 3.20
CA HIS A 462 55.41 28.62 3.97
C HIS A 462 56.25 29.49 4.93
N ARG A 463 57.55 29.21 5.13
CA ARG A 463 58.48 30.02 5.95
C ARG A 463 59.46 30.85 5.12
N VAL A 464 59.31 30.84 3.79
CA VAL A 464 60.05 31.68 2.86
C VAL A 464 59.14 32.79 2.37
N LEU A 465 59.48 34.03 2.69
CA LEU A 465 58.75 35.23 2.30
C LEU A 465 59.54 35.94 1.20
N LYS A 466 58.88 36.31 0.11
CA LYS A 466 59.51 37.07 -0.98
C LYS A 466 59.24 38.54 -0.77
N TRP A 467 60.29 39.33 -0.63
CA TRP A 467 60.19 40.78 -0.65
C TRP A 467 60.19 41.26 -2.10
N LYS A 468 59.21 42.11 -2.45
CA LYS A 468 59.16 42.78 -3.76
C LYS A 468 59.37 44.27 -3.52
N ALA A 469 60.36 44.86 -4.16
CA ALA A 469 60.67 46.28 -4.03
C ALA A 469 59.50 47.19 -4.50
N ASP A 470 58.64 46.68 -5.38
CA ASP A 470 57.51 47.43 -5.96
C ASP A 470 56.20 47.34 -5.16
N GLU A 471 56.17 46.62 -4.03
CA GLU A 471 54.96 46.53 -3.20
C GLU A 471 54.82 47.76 -2.28
N PRO A 472 53.62 48.35 -2.15
CA PRO A 472 53.41 49.49 -1.27
C PRO A 472 53.75 49.11 0.18
N LEU A 473 54.41 50.02 0.90
CA LEU A 473 54.76 49.94 2.33
C LEU A 473 53.54 49.85 3.28
N SER A 474 52.35 49.52 2.76
CA SER A 474 51.16 49.31 3.56
C SER A 474 51.38 48.14 4.52
N TYR A 475 51.24 48.41 5.82
CA TYR A 475 51.37 47.43 6.90
C TYR A 475 50.39 46.25 6.78
N ASN A 476 49.31 46.42 6.00
CA ASN A 476 48.31 45.40 5.70
C ASN A 476 48.63 44.53 4.48
N SER A 477 49.80 44.68 3.86
CA SER A 477 50.20 43.85 2.72
C SER A 477 50.30 42.36 3.09
N ARG A 478 50.17 41.50 2.07
CA ARG A 478 50.25 40.04 2.25
C ARG A 478 51.61 39.62 2.83
N PHE A 479 52.68 40.33 2.49
CA PHE A 479 54.03 40.09 3.03
C PHE A 479 54.07 40.29 4.55
N TRP A 480 53.64 41.46 5.04
CA TRP A 480 53.68 41.80 6.46
C TRP A 480 52.74 40.94 7.30
N LYS A 481 51.53 40.65 6.80
CA LYS A 481 50.59 39.72 7.48
C LYS A 481 51.16 38.31 7.61
N ASN A 482 51.82 37.81 6.57
CA ASN A 482 52.49 36.51 6.62
C ASN A 482 53.72 36.52 7.55
N LEU A 483 54.47 37.62 7.60
CA LEU A 483 55.59 37.79 8.52
C LEU A 483 55.12 37.78 9.97
N VAL A 484 54.08 38.56 10.31
CA VAL A 484 53.47 38.59 11.64
C VAL A 484 52.82 37.26 12.01
N TYR A 485 52.22 36.55 11.05
CA TYR A 485 51.71 35.19 11.28
C TYR A 485 52.80 34.22 11.74
N LEU A 486 54.01 34.35 11.19
CA LEU A 486 55.19 33.54 11.53
C LEU A 486 55.89 34.00 12.81
N MET A 487 55.72 35.26 13.25
CA MET A 487 56.23 35.79 14.51
C MET A 487 55.54 35.16 15.75
N PRO A 488 56.14 35.25 16.96
CA PRO A 488 55.49 34.77 18.18
C PRO A 488 54.21 35.57 18.46
N ALA A 489 53.20 34.93 19.06
CA ALA A 489 51.95 35.61 19.34
C ALA A 489 52.15 36.69 20.42
N LYS A 490 51.86 37.95 20.06
CA LYS A 490 51.97 39.12 20.92
C LYS A 490 50.74 40.00 20.75
N VAL A 491 50.23 40.50 21.86
CA VAL A 491 49.16 41.49 21.93
C VAL A 491 49.79 42.84 21.65
N THR A 492 49.53 43.35 20.44
CA THR A 492 49.83 44.72 20.08
C THR A 492 48.96 45.64 20.93
N LYS A 493 49.57 46.54 21.70
CA LYS A 493 48.86 47.72 22.18
C LYS A 493 48.85 48.72 21.00
N PRO A 494 47.68 49.23 20.57
CA PRO A 494 47.68 50.29 19.56
C PRO A 494 48.42 51.50 20.13
N GLY A 495 49.59 51.80 19.56
CA GLY A 495 50.30 53.06 19.82
C GLY A 495 49.66 54.16 18.97
N GLN A 496 49.49 55.34 19.57
CA GLN A 496 48.92 56.56 18.99
C GLN A 496 49.34 56.77 17.53
N GLU A 497 48.34 56.87 16.64
CA GLU A 497 48.49 57.54 15.35
C GLU A 497 48.88 59.00 15.63
N GLU A 498 50.12 59.39 15.33
CA GLU A 498 50.42 60.79 15.04
C GLU A 498 49.88 61.09 13.64
N SER A 499 48.90 61.98 13.60
CA SER A 499 48.28 62.57 12.42
C SER A 499 49.31 63.24 11.52
N GLU A 500 49.45 62.78 10.28
CA GLU A 500 50.02 63.60 9.20
C GLU A 500 48.99 64.68 8.84
N ASP A 501 49.24 65.91 9.29
CA ASP A 501 48.58 67.13 8.80
C ASP A 501 48.95 67.37 7.33
N LEU A 502 47.94 67.51 6.46
CA LEU A 502 48.08 68.06 5.11
C LEU A 502 47.55 69.50 5.07
N PRO A 503 48.15 70.38 4.23
CA PRO A 503 48.08 71.83 4.38
C PRO A 503 46.78 72.41 3.83
N VAL A 504 46.27 73.41 4.53
CA VAL A 504 45.19 74.29 4.07
C VAL A 504 45.73 75.18 2.95
N LEU A 505 45.31 74.91 1.72
CA LEU A 505 45.39 75.86 0.61
C LEU A 505 44.03 76.54 0.49
N SER A 506 44.00 77.76 1.01
CA SER A 506 42.97 78.75 0.79
C SER A 506 43.00 79.29 -0.65
N VAL A 507 41.98 80.11 -0.93
CA VAL A 507 41.91 81.19 -1.95
C VAL A 507 41.13 80.80 -3.22
N PRO A 508 40.43 81.74 -3.89
CA PRO A 508 39.95 83.09 -3.51
C PRO A 508 38.41 83.19 -3.39
#